data_AF-A0A852L459-F1
#
_entry.id   AF-A0A852L459-F1
#
_cell.length_a   1.000
_cell.length_b   1.000
_cell.length_c   1.000
_cell.angle_alpha   90.00
_cell.angle_beta   90.00
_cell.angle_gamma   90.00
#
_symmetry.space_group_name_H-M   'P 1'
#
loop_
_entity.id
_entity.type
_entity.pdbx_description
1 polymer ?
#
loop_
_entity_poly.entity_id
_entity_poly.type
_entity_poly.pdbx_seq_one_letter_code
_entity_poly.pdbx_strand_id
1 'polypeptide(L)' 'MPFLELQRQLGIDLDRWLLRQSMPQPHSRAGTCHAFEREWIECGHGLGQTRARRECDPEYRDFMECMHRTKL' A
#
# COMPACT_ATOMS: atom_id res chain seq x y z
N MET A 1 -6.98 0.47 21.72
CA MET A 1 -7.79 1.63 21.30
C MET A 1 -8.57 1.24 20.05
N PRO A 2 -9.90 1.44 20.00
CA PRO A 2 -10.71 1.10 18.83
C PRO A 2 -10.43 2.06 17.67
N PHE A 3 -10.44 1.54 16.43
CA PHE A 3 -10.35 2.35 15.22
C PHE A 3 -11.75 2.73 14.75
N LEU A 4 -12.07 4.03 14.73
CA LEU A 4 -13.35 4.55 14.29
C LEU A 4 -13.23 4.98 12.82
N GLU A 5 -13.83 4.23 11.88
CA GLU A 5 -13.81 4.52 10.44
C GLU A 5 -14.72 5.71 10.03
N LEU A 6 -14.65 6.84 10.73
CA LEU A 6 -15.48 8.03 10.47
C LEU A 6 -15.24 8.62 9.08
N GLN A 7 -13.98 8.64 8.63
CA GLN A 7 -13.63 9.11 7.29
C GLN A 7 -14.36 8.35 6.18
N ARG A 8 -14.50 7.02 6.34
CA ARG A 8 -15.25 6.18 5.40
C ARG A 8 -16.74 6.46 5.43
N GLN A 9 -17.29 6.60 6.63
CA GLN A 9 -18.73 6.79 6.83
C GLN A 9 -19.20 8.16 6.32
N LEU A 10 -18.39 9.20 6.52
CA LEU A 10 -18.68 10.57 6.10
C LEU A 10 -18.22 10.88 4.67
N GLY A 11 -17.43 10.01 4.04
CA GLY A 11 -16.90 10.22 2.69
C GLY A 11 -15.85 11.32 2.60
N ILE A 12 -15.17 11.65 3.70
CA ILE A 12 -14.15 12.69 3.78
C ILE A 12 -12.77 12.04 3.72
N ASP A 13 -11.86 12.58 2.92
CA ASP A 13 -10.45 12.17 2.89
C ASP A 13 -9.60 13.19 3.65
N LEU A 14 -9.23 12.86 4.89
CA LEU A 14 -8.35 13.70 5.71
C LEU A 14 -6.89 13.26 5.59
N ASP A 15 -6.65 11.94 5.63
CA ASP A 15 -5.31 11.36 5.69
C ASP A 15 -5.05 10.25 4.66
N ARG A 16 -6.06 9.74 3.95
CA ARG A 16 -5.94 8.55 3.09
C ARG A 16 -5.07 8.81 1.86
N TRP A 17 -5.11 10.05 1.35
CA TRP A 17 -4.28 10.50 0.25
C TRP A 17 -2.78 10.39 0.54
N LEU A 18 -2.36 10.41 1.81
CA LEU A 18 -0.95 10.37 2.23
C LEU A 18 -0.44 8.96 2.58
N LEU A 19 -1.33 7.97 2.71
CA LEU A 19 -0.98 6.65 3.25
C LEU A 19 -0.10 5.78 2.35
N ARG A 20 -0.15 5.99 1.03
CA ARG A 20 0.50 5.11 0.04
C ARG A 20 1.29 5.94 -0.95
N GLN A 21 2.47 5.46 -1.34
CA GLN A 21 3.30 6.18 -2.32
C GLN A 21 2.70 6.11 -3.73
N SER A 22 1.92 5.08 -4.00
CA SER A 22 1.13 4.84 -5.22
C SER A 22 -0.13 5.69 -5.35
N MET A 23 -0.46 6.54 -4.38
CA MET A 23 -1.54 7.52 -4.53
C MET A 23 -1.14 8.64 -5.52
N PRO A 24 -2.13 9.36 -6.10
CA PRO A 24 -1.85 10.51 -6.95
C PRO A 24 -0.97 11.55 -6.24
N GLN A 25 0.25 11.71 -6.74
CA GLN A 25 1.18 12.73 -6.24
C GLN A 25 1.07 14.03 -7.06
N PRO A 26 1.40 15.19 -6.47
CA PRO A 26 1.54 16.43 -7.22
C PRO A 26 2.46 16.26 -8.43
N HIS A 27 2.03 16.77 -9.59
CA HIS A 27 2.75 16.66 -10.86
C HIS A 27 2.96 15.22 -11.37
N SER A 28 2.13 14.26 -10.94
CA SER A 28 2.19 12.86 -11.40
C SER A 28 3.57 12.22 -11.22
N ARG A 29 4.31 12.64 -10.19
CA ARG A 29 5.62 12.08 -9.87
C ARG A 29 5.44 10.72 -9.21
N ALA A 30 5.92 9.67 -9.87
CA ALA A 30 5.93 8.34 -9.28
C ALA A 30 7.01 8.25 -8.19
N GLY A 31 6.68 7.59 -7.08
CA GLY A 31 7.67 7.16 -6.08
C GLY A 31 8.62 6.10 -6.66
N THR A 32 9.77 5.90 -6.01
CA THR A 32 10.81 4.96 -6.47
C THR A 32 10.29 3.52 -6.60
N CYS A 33 9.48 3.07 -5.63
CA CYS A 33 8.92 1.72 -5.58
C CYS A 33 7.43 1.69 -5.94
N HIS A 34 6.95 2.68 -6.70
CA HIS A 34 5.53 2.84 -7.03
C HIS A 34 4.89 1.59 -7.66
N ALA A 35 5.58 0.94 -8.60
CA ALA A 35 5.05 -0.24 -9.29
C ALA A 35 4.85 -1.43 -8.32
N PHE A 36 5.88 -1.75 -7.54
CA PHE A 36 5.84 -2.85 -6.58
C PHE A 36 4.82 -2.61 -5.46
N GLU A 37 4.72 -1.38 -4.96
CA GLU A 37 3.70 -1.04 -3.96
C GLU A 37 2.28 -1.21 -4.54
N ARG A 38 2.07 -0.81 -5.79
CA ARG A 38 0.77 -0.94 -6.45
C ARG A 38 0.37 -2.41 -6.60
N GLU A 39 1.27 -3.25 -7.09
CA GLU A 39 1.02 -4.70 -7.25
C GLU A 39 0.73 -5.38 -5.91
N TRP A 40 1.51 -5.07 -4.86
CA TRP A 40 1.28 -5.62 -3.53
C TRP A 40 -0.11 -5.25 -2.98
N ILE A 41 -0.55 -4.01 -3.17
CA ILE A 41 -1.86 -3.54 -2.72
C ILE A 41 -2.99 -4.17 -3.54
N GLU A 42 -2.81 -4.26 -4.85
CA GLU A 42 -3.78 -4.90 -5.76
C GLU A 42 -3.95 -6.38 -5.41
N CYS A 43 -2.86 -7.10 -5.11
CA CYS A 43 -2.91 -8.48 -4.65
C CYS A 43 -3.65 -8.61 -3.30
N GLY A 44 -3.32 -7.77 -2.32
CA GLY A 44 -3.88 -7.85 -0.97
C GLY A 44 -5.33 -7.38 -0.84
N HIS A 45 -5.89 -6.73 -1.87
CA HIS A 45 -7.20 -6.11 -1.82
C HIS A 45 -8.31 -7.17 -1.63
N GLY A 46 -9.07 -7.06 -0.54
CA GLY A 46 -10.21 -7.95 -0.25
C GLY A 46 -9.86 -9.30 0.39
N LEU A 47 -8.58 -9.67 0.49
CA LEU A 47 -8.15 -10.93 1.13
C LEU A 47 -8.12 -10.86 2.67
N GLY A 48 -7.95 -9.65 3.22
CA GLY A 48 -7.65 -9.43 4.63
C GLY A 48 -6.20 -9.79 4.99
N GLN A 49 -5.69 -9.27 6.11
CA GLN A 49 -4.27 -9.34 6.45
C GLN A 49 -3.73 -10.78 6.57
N THR A 50 -4.51 -11.69 7.16
CA THR A 50 -4.06 -13.06 7.46
C THR A 50 -3.78 -13.86 6.18
N ARG A 51 -4.66 -13.77 5.18
CA ARG A 51 -4.49 -14.43 3.88
C ARG A 51 -3.50 -13.69 3.00
N ALA A 52 -3.58 -12.36 2.92
CA ALA A 52 -2.67 -11.55 2.12
C ALA A 52 -1.20 -11.80 2.49
N ARG A 53 -0.90 -12.06 3.77
CA ARG A 53 0.48 -12.38 4.20
C ARG A 53 1.03 -13.69 3.64
N ARG A 54 0.18 -14.63 3.24
CA ARG A 54 0.59 -15.92 2.66
C ARG A 54 0.53 -15.89 1.13
N GLU A 55 -0.56 -15.35 0.59
CA GLU A 55 -0.82 -15.33 -0.86
C GLU A 55 -0.01 -14.24 -1.57
N CYS A 56 0.15 -13.06 -0.96
CA CYS A 56 0.87 -11.91 -1.53
C CYS A 56 2.27 -11.70 -0.91
N ASP A 57 2.87 -12.78 -0.37
CA ASP A 57 4.23 -12.77 0.16
C ASP A 57 5.30 -12.42 -0.90
N PRO A 58 5.25 -12.89 -2.17
CA PRO A 58 6.26 -12.53 -3.15
C PRO A 58 6.24 -11.03 -3.49
N GLU A 59 5.06 -10.44 -3.72
CA GLU A 59 4.90 -9.01 -4.03
C GLU A 59 5.38 -8.15 -2.86
N TYR A 60 5.07 -8.56 -1.63
CA TYR A 60 5.55 -7.88 -0.43
C TYR A 60 7.08 -7.91 -0.33
N ARG A 61 7.72 -9.05 -0.64
CA ARG A 61 9.18 -9.17 -0.59
C ARG A 61 9.85 -8.33 -1.66
N ASP A 62 9.27 -8.23 -2.85
CA ASP A 62 9.80 -7.39 -3.92
C ASP A 62 9.64 -5.91 -3.60
N PHE A 63 8.51 -5.51 -3.01
CA PHE A 63 8.33 -4.15 -2.50
C PHE A 63 9.36 -3.80 -1.42
N MET A 64 9.53 -4.66 -0.41
CA MET A 64 10.50 -4.45 0.67
C MET A 64 11.92 -4.42 0.15
N GLU A 65 12.24 -5.25 -0.84
CA GLU A 65 13.56 -5.24 -1.46
C GLU A 65 13.80 -3.97 -2.29
N CYS A 66 12.81 -3.48 -3.03
CA CYS A 66 12.94 -2.20 -3.71
C CYS A 66 13.25 -1.05 -2.72
N MET A 67 12.61 -1.06 -1.55
CA MET A 67 12.78 -0.04 -0.52
C MET A 67 14.14 -0.14 0.18
N HIS A 68 14.59 -1.35 0.52
CA HIS A 68 15.77 -1.55 1.35
C HIS A 68 17.04 -1.89 0.58
N ARG A 69 16.92 -2.40 -0.65
CA ARG A 69 18.04 -2.83 -1.52
C ARG A 69 19.04 -3.72 -0.78
N THR A 70 18.53 -4.76 -0.14
CA THR A 70 19.28 -5.64 0.76
C THR A 70 19.73 -6.95 0.12
N LYS A 71 19.13 -7.37 -0.98
CA LYS A 71 19.53 -8.56 -1.72
C LYS A 71 20.83 -8.24 -2.48
N LEU A 72 21.84 -9.06 -2.24
CA LEU A 72 23.11 -9.12 -2.99
C LEU A 72 22.97 -10.03 -4.20
#